data_AF-A0A527VUC9-F1
#
_entry.id   AF-A0A527VUC9-F1
#
_cell.length_a   1.000
_cell.length_b   1.000
_cell.length_c   1.000
_cell.angle_alpha   90.00
_cell.angle_beta   90.00
_cell.angle_gamma   90.00
#
_symmetry.space_group_name_H-M   'P 1'
#
loop_
_entity.id
_entity.type
_entity.pdbx_description
1 polymer ?
#
loop_
_entity_poly.entity_id
_entity_poly.type
_entity_poly.pdbx_seq_one_letter_code
_entity_poly.pdbx_strand_id
1 'polypeptide(L)'
;DFALGLVGSWRGGPAQVCVLSSALMGTISGSGVANVVASGQFTIPLMKRFGFRSAFAGAVEATSSMGGQIMPPVMGAVAFIMAETLNIPYAEVVKAAIIPALLYFGACFWQVHLEAGKAGLHGMAKAELPNPWEAVRKHWPLVLPLAVLVYLLFAGYTPIFAGTMGLALTIVLILGTPLAALIGPLAFRVVFWLALGLAA
;
A
#
# COMPACT_ATOMS: atom_id res chain seq x y z
N ASP A 1 8.62 -6.45 4.00
CA ASP A 1 9.63 -6.06 5.01
C ASP A 1 9.17 -5.03 6.02
N PHE A 2 8.69 -3.85 5.61
CA PHE A 2 8.26 -2.82 6.56
C PHE A 2 7.17 -3.30 7.54
N ALA A 3 6.07 -3.86 7.03
CA ALA A 3 5.01 -4.42 7.87
C ALA A 3 5.53 -5.56 8.76
N LEU A 4 6.43 -6.40 8.22
CA LEU A 4 7.02 -7.55 8.91
C LEU A 4 7.89 -7.10 10.10
N GLY A 5 8.71 -6.07 9.92
CA GLY A 5 9.54 -5.48 10.99
C GLY A 5 8.74 -4.72 12.06
N LEU A 6 7.58 -4.15 11.72
CA LEU A 6 6.76 -3.38 12.67
C LEU A 6 5.92 -4.25 13.59
N VAL A 7 5.17 -5.21 13.02
CA VAL A 7 4.17 -5.99 13.78
C VAL A 7 4.48 -7.49 13.82
N GLY A 8 5.56 -7.96 13.19
CA GLY A 8 5.92 -9.38 13.17
C GLY A 8 6.25 -9.96 14.55
N SER A 9 6.71 -9.14 15.50
CA SER A 9 7.00 -9.58 16.89
C SER A 9 5.75 -9.67 17.77
N TRP A 10 4.61 -9.17 17.31
CA TRP A 10 3.38 -9.15 18.09
C TRP A 10 2.70 -10.52 18.07
N ARG A 11 1.84 -10.78 19.06
CA ARG A 11 1.08 -12.03 19.15
C ARG A 11 0.13 -12.14 17.94
N GLY A 12 0.34 -13.14 17.10
CA GLY A 12 -0.32 -13.24 15.78
C GLY A 12 0.38 -12.48 14.66
N GLY A 13 1.65 -12.13 14.85
CA GLY A 13 2.46 -11.26 13.99
C GLY A 13 2.28 -11.50 12.49
N PRO A 14 2.45 -12.72 11.96
CA PRO A 14 2.33 -12.97 10.51
C PRO A 14 0.98 -12.59 9.89
N ALA A 15 -0.12 -12.79 10.64
CA ALA A 15 -1.44 -12.41 10.17
C ALA A 15 -1.70 -10.90 10.36
N GLN A 16 -1.11 -10.26 11.37
CA GLN A 16 -1.13 -8.80 11.52
C GLN A 16 -0.29 -8.09 10.45
N VAL A 17 0.82 -8.72 10.03
CA VAL A 17 1.65 -8.28 8.90
C VAL A 17 0.85 -8.35 7.61
N CYS A 18 0.07 -9.40 7.40
CA CYS A 18 -0.88 -9.50 6.29
C CYS A 18 -1.86 -8.32 6.29
N VAL A 19 -2.58 -8.08 7.40
CA VAL A 19 -3.54 -6.97 7.49
C VAL A 19 -2.89 -5.61 7.22
N LEU A 20 -1.73 -5.33 7.83
CA LEU A 20 -1.01 -4.06 7.66
C LEU A 20 -0.43 -3.91 6.25
N SER A 21 0.11 -4.99 5.67
CA SER A 21 0.63 -4.97 4.30
C SER A 21 -0.48 -4.74 3.29
N SER A 22 -1.63 -5.39 3.47
CA SER A 22 -2.82 -5.19 2.63
C SER A 22 -3.39 -3.78 2.77
N ALA A 23 -3.36 -3.20 3.97
CA ALA A 23 -3.73 -1.81 4.20
C ALA A 23 -2.83 -0.86 3.40
N LEU A 24 -1.52 -1.01 3.53
CA LEU A 24 -0.54 -0.19 2.80
C LEU A 24 -0.64 -0.39 1.28
N MET A 25 -0.75 -1.62 0.80
CA MET A 25 -0.93 -1.88 -0.63
C MET A 25 -2.26 -1.33 -1.14
N GLY A 26 -3.32 -1.41 -0.32
CA GLY A 26 -4.64 -0.85 -0.61
C GLY A 26 -4.61 0.65 -0.85
N THR A 27 -3.76 1.40 -0.13
CA THR A 27 -3.58 2.84 -0.33
C THR A 27 -3.10 3.19 -1.75
N ILE A 28 -2.41 2.25 -2.42
CA ILE A 28 -1.81 2.44 -3.76
C ILE A 28 -2.71 1.83 -4.82
N SER A 29 -3.09 0.57 -4.64
CA SER A 29 -3.74 -0.21 -5.70
C SER A 29 -5.25 0.02 -5.78
N GLY A 30 -5.92 0.31 -4.66
CA GLY A 30 -7.37 0.41 -4.63
C GLY A 30 -8.14 -0.86 -5.03
N SER A 31 -7.44 -1.98 -5.23
CA SER A 31 -7.98 -3.22 -5.80
C SER A 31 -7.68 -4.41 -4.89
N GLY A 32 -8.74 -5.04 -4.38
CA GLY A 32 -8.59 -6.23 -3.55
C GLY A 32 -8.00 -7.41 -4.30
N VAL A 33 -8.34 -7.59 -5.58
CA VAL A 33 -7.81 -8.69 -6.39
C VAL A 33 -6.32 -8.51 -6.65
N ALA A 34 -5.89 -7.29 -7.02
CA ALA A 34 -4.47 -7.00 -7.23
C ALA A 34 -3.66 -7.17 -5.94
N ASN A 35 -4.21 -6.75 -4.79
CA ASN A 35 -3.59 -7.00 -3.48
C ASN A 35 -3.39 -8.49 -3.23
N VAL A 36 -4.44 -9.33 -3.32
CA VAL A 36 -4.31 -10.79 -3.08
C VAL A 36 -3.29 -11.43 -4.02
N VAL A 37 -3.25 -11.01 -5.29
CA VAL A 37 -2.28 -11.54 -6.26
C VAL A 37 -0.84 -11.13 -5.91
N ALA A 38 -0.63 -9.95 -5.33
CA ALA A 38 0.70 -9.46 -4.97
C ALA A 38 1.19 -9.94 -3.59
N SER A 39 0.37 -9.78 -2.54
CA SER A 39 0.74 -10.15 -1.16
C SER A 39 0.40 -11.58 -0.81
N GLY A 40 -0.71 -12.12 -1.31
CA GLY A 40 -1.24 -13.43 -0.94
C GLY A 40 -0.29 -14.58 -1.21
N GLN A 41 0.56 -14.44 -2.22
CA GLN A 41 1.62 -15.39 -2.57
C GLN A 41 2.60 -15.62 -1.42
N PHE A 42 2.83 -14.58 -0.61
CA PHE A 42 3.78 -14.60 0.50
C PHE A 42 3.10 -14.73 1.86
N THR A 43 1.99 -14.02 2.07
CA THR A 43 1.31 -13.98 3.37
C THR A 43 0.57 -15.27 3.69
N ILE A 44 -0.10 -15.91 2.71
CA ILE A 44 -0.87 -17.15 2.95
C ILE A 44 0.07 -18.30 3.36
N PRO A 45 1.17 -18.60 2.64
CA PRO A 45 2.10 -19.64 3.08
C PRO A 45 2.77 -19.31 4.41
N LEU A 46 3.10 -18.04 4.64
CA LEU A 46 3.72 -17.59 5.90
C LEU A 46 2.78 -17.85 7.09
N MET A 47 1.51 -17.45 7.00
CA MET A 47 0.51 -17.71 8.04
C MET A 47 0.33 -19.22 8.30
N LYS A 48 0.30 -20.04 7.24
CA LYS A 48 0.19 -21.50 7.36
C LYS A 48 1.40 -22.12 8.06
N ARG A 49 2.63 -21.72 7.70
CA ARG A 49 3.87 -22.20 8.34
C ARG A 49 3.91 -21.86 9.82
N PHE A 50 3.29 -20.74 10.18
CA PHE A 50 3.22 -20.26 11.55
C PHE A 50 2.13 -20.92 12.41
N GLY A 51 1.33 -21.82 11.83
CA GLY A 51 0.32 -22.60 12.55
C GLY A 51 -1.12 -22.10 12.41
N PHE A 52 -1.38 -21.08 11.59
CA PHE A 52 -2.77 -20.73 11.26
C PHE A 52 -3.41 -21.80 10.36
N ARG A 53 -4.71 -22.04 10.57
CA ARG A 53 -5.51 -22.92 9.72
C ARG A 53 -5.51 -22.38 8.28
N SER A 54 -5.35 -23.26 7.29
CA SER A 54 -5.36 -22.88 5.86
C SER A 54 -6.56 -22.04 5.46
N ALA A 55 -7.75 -22.38 5.96
CA ALA A 55 -8.97 -21.63 5.71
C ALA A 55 -8.93 -20.22 6.32
N PHE A 56 -8.38 -20.06 7.53
CA PHE A 56 -8.25 -18.76 8.18
C PHE A 56 -7.22 -17.88 7.47
N ALA A 57 -6.07 -18.44 7.08
CA ALA A 57 -5.04 -17.72 6.33
C ALA A 57 -5.58 -17.15 5.00
N GLY A 58 -6.34 -17.96 4.25
CA GLY A 58 -6.99 -17.49 3.02
C GLY A 58 -8.07 -16.43 3.28
N ALA A 59 -8.88 -16.60 4.32
CA ALA A 59 -9.91 -15.65 4.69
C ALA A 59 -9.33 -14.29 5.10
N VAL A 60 -8.31 -14.26 5.97
CA VAL A 60 -7.67 -13.01 6.41
C VAL A 60 -7.03 -12.28 5.24
N GLU A 61 -6.34 -12.97 4.33
CA GLU A 61 -5.76 -12.34 3.14
C GLU A 61 -6.86 -11.74 2.25
N ALA A 62 -7.90 -12.51 1.95
CA ALA A 62 -9.01 -12.07 1.10
C ALA A 62 -9.75 -10.87 1.70
N THR A 63 -10.10 -10.94 2.99
CA THR A 63 -10.81 -9.85 3.69
C THR A 63 -9.91 -8.61 3.78
N SER A 64 -8.69 -8.73 4.29
CA SER A 64 -7.79 -7.57 4.42
C SER A 64 -7.48 -6.90 3.09
N SER A 65 -7.36 -7.68 2.00
CA SER A 65 -7.16 -7.15 0.66
C SER A 65 -8.37 -6.40 0.12
N MET A 66 -9.58 -6.90 0.34
CA MET A 66 -10.81 -6.22 -0.08
C MET A 66 -10.99 -4.87 0.62
N GLY A 67 -10.48 -4.71 1.85
CA GLY A 67 -10.40 -3.42 2.54
C GLY A 67 -9.61 -2.34 1.79
N GLY A 68 -8.75 -2.71 0.85
CA GLY A 68 -8.00 -1.76 0.03
C GLY A 68 -8.89 -0.84 -0.82
N GLN A 69 -10.12 -1.25 -1.15
CA GLN A 69 -11.05 -0.43 -1.93
C GLN A 69 -11.56 0.80 -1.18
N ILE A 70 -11.59 0.74 0.16
CA ILE A 70 -12.04 1.85 1.01
C ILE A 70 -10.87 2.61 1.64
N MET A 71 -9.64 2.13 1.48
CA MET A 71 -8.47 2.71 2.11
C MET A 71 -7.98 3.95 1.33
N PRO A 72 -7.96 5.15 1.96
CA PRO A 72 -7.33 6.33 1.36
C PRO A 72 -5.83 6.13 1.06
N PRO A 73 -5.23 6.87 0.11
CA PRO A 73 -5.76 7.99 -0.65
C PRO A 73 -6.22 7.67 -2.08
N VAL A 74 -5.84 6.52 -2.67
CA VAL A 74 -6.24 6.17 -4.05
C VAL A 74 -7.64 5.54 -4.06
N MET A 75 -7.93 4.69 -3.08
CA MET A 75 -9.21 3.96 -2.97
C MET A 75 -9.59 3.20 -4.26
N GLY A 76 -10.70 2.47 -4.25
CA GLY A 76 -11.21 1.82 -5.46
C GLY A 76 -11.77 2.82 -6.46
N ALA A 77 -11.91 2.41 -7.73
CA ALA A 77 -12.50 3.22 -8.81
C ALA A 77 -13.89 3.79 -8.45
N VAL A 78 -14.61 3.10 -7.57
CA VAL A 78 -15.92 3.51 -7.03
C VAL A 78 -15.86 4.87 -6.33
N ALA A 79 -14.76 5.19 -5.63
CA ALA A 79 -14.62 6.46 -4.93
C ALA A 79 -14.54 7.65 -5.90
N PHE A 80 -13.92 7.46 -7.08
CA PHE A 80 -13.88 8.48 -8.13
C PHE A 80 -15.25 8.71 -8.76
N ILE A 81 -15.95 7.62 -9.09
CA ILE A 81 -17.32 7.68 -9.63
C ILE A 81 -18.26 8.36 -8.63
N MET A 82 -18.10 8.09 -7.34
CA MET A 82 -18.90 8.72 -6.28
C MET A 82 -18.65 10.22 -6.20
N ALA A 83 -17.39 10.67 -6.23
CA ALA A 83 -17.06 12.10 -6.22
C ALA A 83 -17.65 12.83 -7.45
N GLU A 84 -17.58 12.21 -8.62
CA GLU A 84 -18.15 12.76 -9.86
C GLU A 84 -19.68 12.80 -9.82
N THR A 85 -20.33 11.71 -9.41
CA THR A 85 -21.80 11.60 -9.36
C THR A 85 -22.41 12.57 -8.35
N LEU A 86 -21.75 12.74 -7.19
CA LEU A 86 -22.22 13.64 -6.13
C LEU A 86 -21.79 15.10 -6.35
N ASN A 87 -20.94 15.36 -7.36
CA ASN A 87 -20.37 16.68 -7.63
C ASN A 87 -19.71 17.31 -6.38
N ILE A 88 -18.99 16.48 -5.62
CA ILE A 88 -18.22 16.91 -4.44
C ILE A 88 -16.73 16.69 -4.67
N PRO A 89 -15.85 17.49 -4.04
CA PRO A 89 -14.42 17.25 -4.12
C PRO A 89 -14.06 15.85 -3.62
N TYR A 90 -13.19 15.13 -4.34
CA TYR A 90 -12.73 13.80 -3.94
C TYR A 90 -12.08 13.79 -2.55
N ALA A 91 -11.43 14.88 -2.15
CA ALA A 91 -10.89 15.05 -0.81
C ALA A 91 -11.96 14.89 0.29
N GLU A 92 -13.21 15.27 0.05
CA GLU A 92 -14.31 15.07 1.00
C GLU A 92 -14.71 13.59 1.10
N VAL A 93 -14.73 12.86 -0.02
CA VAL A 93 -14.94 11.40 -0.04
C VAL A 93 -13.83 10.69 0.73
N VAL A 94 -12.57 11.11 0.53
CA VAL A 94 -11.41 10.58 1.26
C VAL A 94 -11.54 10.83 2.76
N LYS A 95 -11.85 12.06 3.18
CA LYS A 95 -12.04 12.39 4.60
C LYS A 95 -13.12 11.53 5.22
N ALA A 96 -14.25 11.35 4.53
CA ALA A 96 -15.34 10.50 4.99
C ALA A 96 -14.93 9.02 5.09
N ALA A 97 -14.06 8.54 4.20
CA ALA A 97 -13.61 7.15 4.15
C ALA A 97 -12.55 6.79 5.22
N ILE A 98 -11.89 7.77 5.84
CA ILE A 98 -10.90 7.52 6.90
C ILE A 98 -11.51 6.71 8.05
N ILE A 99 -12.70 7.10 8.53
CA ILE A 99 -13.35 6.44 9.67
C ILE A 99 -13.71 4.98 9.32
N PRO A 100 -14.44 4.69 8.21
CA PRO A 100 -14.69 3.32 7.77
C PRO A 100 -13.42 2.48 7.57
N ALA A 101 -12.37 3.05 6.97
CA ALA A 101 -11.12 2.35 6.73
C ALA A 101 -10.44 1.95 8.05
N LEU A 102 -10.33 2.88 8.99
CA LEU A 102 -9.75 2.61 10.31
C LEU A 102 -10.54 1.54 11.08
N LEU A 103 -11.87 1.61 11.04
CA LEU A 103 -12.72 0.61 11.68
C LEU A 103 -12.59 -0.77 11.02
N TYR A 104 -12.53 -0.82 9.69
CA TYR A 104 -12.40 -2.07 8.94
C TYR A 104 -11.07 -2.78 9.25
N PHE A 105 -9.96 -2.07 9.10
CA PHE A 105 -8.63 -2.63 9.37
C PHE A 105 -8.42 -2.87 10.85
N GLY A 106 -8.97 -2.02 11.73
CA GLY A 106 -8.97 -2.24 13.18
C GLY A 106 -9.71 -3.52 13.57
N ALA A 107 -10.89 -3.76 13.00
CA ALA A 107 -11.65 -4.99 13.23
C ALA A 107 -10.91 -6.22 12.70
N CYS A 108 -10.30 -6.14 11.51
CA CYS A 108 -9.46 -7.22 10.98
C CYS A 108 -8.27 -7.52 11.90
N PHE A 109 -7.60 -6.47 12.38
CA PHE A 109 -6.45 -6.60 13.29
C PHE A 109 -6.85 -7.22 14.63
N TRP A 110 -7.99 -6.81 15.17
CA TRP A 110 -8.56 -7.37 16.40
C TRP A 110 -8.93 -8.83 16.25
N GLN A 111 -9.63 -9.19 15.15
CA GLN A 111 -10.03 -10.56 14.87
C GLN A 111 -8.82 -11.51 14.76
N VAL A 112 -7.77 -11.06 14.08
CA VAL A 112 -6.51 -11.81 13.98
C VAL A 112 -5.86 -12.00 15.35
N HIS A 113 -5.85 -10.96 16.18
CA HIS A 113 -5.27 -11.03 17.51
C HIS A 113 -6.01 -12.05 18.41
N LEU A 114 -7.34 -12.04 18.38
CA LEU A 114 -8.17 -13.00 19.11
C LEU A 114 -7.96 -14.43 18.63
N GLU A 115 -7.93 -14.67 17.32
CA GLU A 115 -7.70 -16.02 16.77
C GLU A 115 -6.30 -16.53 17.10
N ALA A 116 -5.28 -15.66 17.02
CA ALA A 116 -3.92 -16.01 17.45
C ALA A 116 -3.85 -16.34 18.94
N GLY A 117 -4.58 -15.59 19.78
CA GLY A 117 -4.73 -15.86 21.20
C GLY A 117 -5.37 -17.24 21.47
N LYS A 118 -6.45 -17.55 20.75
CA LYS A 118 -7.18 -18.83 20.83
C LYS A 118 -6.35 -20.02 20.35
N ALA A 119 -5.55 -19.83 19.30
CA ALA A 119 -4.66 -20.84 18.75
C ALA A 119 -3.32 -20.96 19.51
N GLY A 120 -3.09 -20.16 20.55
CA GLY A 120 -1.85 -20.18 21.32
C GLY A 120 -0.61 -19.72 20.53
N LEU A 121 -0.82 -18.98 19.43
CA LEU A 121 0.27 -18.54 18.56
C LEU A 121 0.97 -17.31 19.15
N HIS A 122 2.29 -17.39 19.28
CA HIS A 122 3.15 -16.29 19.75
C HIS A 122 3.78 -15.54 18.56
N GLY A 123 4.29 -14.32 18.76
CA GLY A 123 4.93 -13.56 17.70
C GLY A 123 6.25 -14.16 17.21
N MET A 124 6.72 -13.75 16.03
CA MET A 124 8.02 -14.20 15.49
C MET A 124 9.16 -13.69 16.37
N ALA A 125 10.26 -14.45 16.43
CA ALA A 125 11.44 -14.03 17.15
C ALA A 125 11.99 -12.73 16.55
N LYS A 126 12.30 -11.73 17.39
CA LYS A 126 12.81 -10.42 16.92
C LYS A 126 14.08 -10.53 16.07
N ALA A 127 14.85 -11.61 16.23
CA ALA A 127 16.05 -11.89 15.45
C ALA A 127 15.78 -12.28 13.98
N GLU A 128 14.57 -12.74 13.66
CA GLU A 128 14.17 -13.14 12.29
C GLU A 128 13.45 -12.00 11.55
N LEU A 129 13.26 -10.85 12.21
CA LEU A 129 12.54 -9.72 11.65
C LEU A 129 13.50 -8.79 10.87
N PRO A 130 13.16 -8.40 9.63
CA PRO A 130 13.91 -7.40 8.90
C PRO A 130 13.77 -6.03 9.57
N ASN A 131 14.81 -5.20 9.50
CA ASN A 131 14.77 -3.85 10.07
C ASN A 131 13.81 -2.96 9.25
N PRO A 132 12.70 -2.47 9.83
CA PRO A 132 11.70 -1.71 9.08
C PRO A 132 12.25 -0.38 8.57
N TRP A 133 13.22 0.23 9.27
CA TRP A 133 13.79 1.52 8.88
C TRP A 133 14.75 1.42 7.70
N GLU A 134 15.43 0.27 7.57
CA GLU A 134 16.30 -0.02 6.43
C GLU A 134 15.48 -0.22 5.14
N ALA A 135 14.34 -0.90 5.25
CA ALA A 135 13.39 -1.05 4.14
C ALA A 135 12.87 0.31 3.63
N VAL A 136 12.54 1.23 4.54
CA VAL A 136 12.11 2.59 4.17
C VAL A 136 13.24 3.36 3.48
N ARG A 137 14.48 3.30 4.00
CA ARG A 137 15.63 3.97 3.36
C ARG A 137 15.91 3.44 1.94
N LYS A 138 15.79 2.14 1.72
CA LYS A 138 16.06 1.50 0.42
C LYS A 138 14.98 1.79 -0.62
N HIS A 139 13.72 1.93 -0.19
CA HIS A 139 12.57 2.11 -1.08
C HIS A 139 11.92 3.50 -1.00
N TRP A 140 12.55 4.46 -0.34
CA TRP A 140 12.07 5.84 -0.21
C TRP A 140 11.66 6.52 -1.53
N PRO A 141 12.31 6.26 -2.69
CA PRO A 141 11.91 6.92 -3.93
C PRO A 141 10.49 6.54 -4.39
N LEU A 142 9.99 5.37 -4.00
CA LEU A 142 8.64 4.89 -4.34
C LEU A 142 7.55 5.56 -3.49
N VAL A 143 7.91 6.23 -2.39
CA VAL A 143 6.99 7.03 -1.58
C VAL A 143 6.67 8.36 -2.27
N LEU A 144 7.56 8.84 -3.15
CA LEU A 144 7.47 10.14 -3.79
C LEU A 144 6.27 10.26 -4.75
N PRO A 145 5.96 9.27 -5.63
CA PRO A 145 4.74 9.30 -6.43
C PRO A 145 3.45 9.33 -5.61
N LEU A 146 3.41 8.57 -4.51
CA LEU A 146 2.26 8.57 -3.60
C LEU A 146 2.09 9.93 -2.93
N ALA A 147 3.18 10.54 -2.48
CA ALA A 147 3.17 11.88 -1.87
C ALA A 147 2.71 12.97 -2.86
N VAL A 148 3.17 12.91 -4.12
CA VAL A 148 2.73 13.84 -5.17
C VAL A 148 1.26 13.64 -5.51
N LEU A 149 0.80 12.39 -5.62
CA LEU A 149 -0.61 12.08 -5.85
C LEU A 149 -1.48 12.65 -4.74
N VAL A 150 -1.12 12.40 -3.48
CA VAL A 150 -1.82 12.95 -2.31
C VAL A 150 -1.84 14.48 -2.37
N TYR A 151 -0.69 15.12 -2.62
CA TYR A 151 -0.62 16.58 -2.72
C TYR A 151 -1.55 17.14 -3.79
N LEU A 152 -1.53 16.59 -5.01
CA LEU A 152 -2.37 17.06 -6.12
C LEU A 152 -3.86 16.90 -5.80
N LEU A 153 -4.21 15.79 -5.15
CA LEU A 153 -5.58 15.50 -4.75
C LEU A 153 -6.10 16.48 -3.68
N PHE A 154 -5.26 16.82 -2.69
CA PHE A 154 -5.59 17.82 -1.66
C PHE A 154 -5.50 19.26 -2.16
N ALA A 155 -4.73 19.52 -3.22
CA ALA A 155 -4.67 20.81 -3.91
C ALA A 155 -5.88 21.06 -4.83
N GLY A 156 -6.84 20.13 -4.91
CA GLY A 156 -8.09 20.29 -5.64
C GLY A 156 -8.02 19.95 -7.13
N TYR A 157 -6.93 19.33 -7.60
CA TYR A 157 -6.86 18.84 -8.96
C TYR A 157 -7.80 17.66 -9.19
N THR A 158 -8.21 17.46 -10.45
CA THR A 158 -9.07 16.32 -10.78
C THR A 158 -8.35 15.01 -10.47
N PRO A 159 -9.06 13.99 -9.97
CA PRO A 159 -8.42 12.74 -9.60
C PRO A 159 -7.75 12.03 -10.78
N ILE A 160 -8.32 12.18 -11.98
CA ILE A 160 -7.74 11.68 -13.23
C ILE A 160 -6.37 12.34 -13.49
N PHE A 161 -6.24 13.65 -13.29
CA PHE A 161 -4.98 14.38 -13.46
C PHE A 161 -3.94 13.99 -12.40
N ALA A 162 -4.36 13.87 -11.13
CA ALA A 162 -3.47 13.42 -10.06
C ALA A 162 -2.97 11.98 -10.32
N GLY A 163 -3.85 11.10 -10.80
CA GLY A 163 -3.53 9.72 -11.16
C GLY A 163 -2.55 9.63 -12.34
N THR A 164 -2.79 10.36 -13.44
CA THR A 164 -1.88 10.36 -14.60
C THR A 164 -0.50 10.92 -14.26
N MET A 165 -0.43 12.00 -13.46
CA MET A 165 0.84 12.58 -13.02
C MET A 165 1.63 11.64 -12.10
N GLY A 166 0.95 10.98 -11.15
CA GLY A 166 1.56 9.97 -10.28
C GLY A 166 2.08 8.75 -11.06
N LEU A 167 1.32 8.31 -12.07
CA LEU A 167 1.70 7.19 -12.94
C LEU A 167 2.91 7.57 -13.82
N ALA A 168 2.92 8.78 -14.40
CA ALA A 168 4.06 9.31 -15.15
C ALA A 168 5.33 9.39 -14.28
N LEU A 169 5.23 9.92 -13.05
CA LEU A 169 6.33 9.95 -12.09
C LEU A 169 6.86 8.56 -11.74
N THR A 170 5.96 7.59 -11.55
CA THR A 170 6.34 6.20 -11.25
C THR A 170 7.08 5.57 -12.42
N ILE A 171 6.60 5.78 -13.66
CA ILE A 171 7.29 5.34 -14.89
C ILE A 171 8.69 5.98 -14.98
N VAL A 172 8.80 7.28 -14.75
CA VAL A 172 10.09 8.00 -14.79
C VAL A 172 11.04 7.49 -13.71
N LEU A 173 10.57 7.19 -12.50
CA LEU A 173 11.44 6.68 -11.44
C LEU A 173 11.88 5.24 -11.70
N ILE A 174 10.97 4.37 -12.15
CA ILE A 174 11.27 2.95 -12.39
C ILE A 174 12.15 2.75 -13.64
N LEU A 175 11.91 3.50 -14.73
CA LEU A 175 12.73 3.43 -15.94
C LEU A 175 13.97 4.33 -15.85
N GLY A 176 13.88 5.44 -15.12
CA GLY A 176 14.96 6.41 -14.97
C GLY A 176 16.04 5.96 -14.01
N THR A 177 15.74 5.16 -12.98
CA THR A 177 16.76 4.60 -12.08
C THR A 177 17.75 3.65 -12.80
N PRO A 178 17.33 2.70 -13.65
CA PRO A 178 18.25 1.88 -14.44
C PRO A 178 18.91 2.67 -15.59
N LEU A 179 18.23 3.63 -16.23
CA LEU A 179 18.83 4.49 -17.27
C LEU A 179 19.89 5.45 -16.69
N ALA A 180 19.65 6.03 -15.51
CA ALA A 180 20.63 6.88 -14.81
C ALA A 180 21.85 6.09 -14.33
N ALA A 181 21.67 4.80 -13.99
CA ALA A 181 22.77 3.90 -13.65
C ALA A 181 23.65 3.53 -14.85
N LEU A 182 23.09 3.52 -16.07
CA LEU A 182 23.82 3.23 -17.32
C LEU A 182 24.50 4.45 -17.96
N ILE A 183 23.91 5.65 -17.84
CA ILE A 183 24.32 6.84 -18.62
C ILE A 183 24.99 7.91 -17.73
N GLY A 184 24.93 7.76 -16.40
CA GLY A 184 25.48 8.69 -15.42
C GLY A 184 24.50 9.81 -15.04
N PRO A 185 24.56 10.31 -13.78
CA PRO A 185 23.53 11.17 -13.18
C PRO A 185 23.37 12.56 -13.83
N LEU A 186 24.37 13.03 -14.59
CA LEU A 186 24.33 14.31 -15.29
C LEU A 186 23.55 14.24 -16.61
N ALA A 187 23.71 13.18 -17.40
CA ALA A 187 23.02 13.02 -18.67
C ALA A 187 21.50 12.82 -18.46
N PHE A 188 21.14 12.04 -17.43
CA PHE A 188 19.73 11.84 -17.07
C PHE A 188 19.05 13.14 -16.64
N ARG A 189 19.74 14.01 -15.89
CA ARG A 189 19.23 15.33 -15.49
C ARG A 189 18.99 16.24 -16.69
N VAL A 190 19.92 16.28 -17.65
CA VAL A 190 19.79 17.13 -18.84
C VAL A 190 18.62 16.66 -19.72
N VAL A 191 18.47 15.35 -19.96
CA VAL A 191 17.35 14.80 -20.73
C VAL A 191 16.02 15.02 -20.02
N PHE A 192 15.98 14.87 -18.69
CA PHE A 192 14.78 15.11 -17.89
C PHE A 192 14.31 16.58 -17.99
N TRP A 193 15.22 17.54 -17.82
CA TRP A 193 14.88 18.97 -17.94
C TRP A 193 14.53 19.39 -19.38
N LEU A 194 15.15 18.79 -20.39
CA LEU A 194 14.80 19.02 -21.80
C LEU A 194 13.42 18.45 -22.16
N ALA A 195 13.10 17.23 -21.71
CA ALA A 195 11.80 16.62 -21.95
C ALA A 195 10.68 17.36 -21.21
N LEU A 196 10.94 17.83 -19.99
CA LEU A 196 10.01 18.66 -19.22
C LEU A 196 9.78 20.03 -19.88
N GLY A 197 10.82 20.63 -20.46
CA GLY A 197 10.73 21.90 -21.19
C GLY A 197 10.08 21.78 -22.57
N LEU A 198 10.04 20.59 -23.17
CA LEU A 198 9.35 20.31 -24.44
C LEU A 198 7.88 19.90 -24.25
N ALA A 199 7.51 19.44 -23.05
CA ALA A 199 6.15 19.03 -22.71
C ALA A 199 5.31 20.14 -22.05
N ALA A 200 5.91 21.28 -21.72
CA ALA A 200 5.25 22.50 -21.23
C ALA A 200 4.95 23.46 -22.39
#